data_AF-A0A4U2GFV3-F1
#
_entry.id   AF-A0A4U2GFV3-F1
#
_cell.length_a   1.000
_cell.length_b   1.000
_cell.length_c   1.000
_cell.angle_alpha   90.00
_cell.angle_beta   90.00
_cell.angle_gamma   90.00
#
_symmetry.space_group_name_H-M   'P 1'
#
loop_
_entity.id
_entity.type
_entity.pdbx_description
1 polymer ?
#
loop_
_entity_poly.entity_id
_entity_poly.type
_entity_poly.pdbx_seq_one_letter_code
_entity_poly.pdbx_strand_id
1 'polypeptide(L)'
;MNKETEKILNDLKLSIDEAARHREIWWELGVSENRTKFKKEFESEEYNYYLHASYEAHSLAMLLALGRIFDNDSRSSSIRSLKDNLTANGHTRIVDIISQSLHSYSTSVQKVLDIRSKIIAHTDMRYDDRSVLRDNSLSPDEIKDLIFAVRETYYVVLRHFFLNTKQHPDGSFGESAIKVLTKLQA
;
A
#
# COMPACT_ATOMS: atom_id res chain seq x y z
N MET A 1 -12.52 23.26 7.33
CA MET A 1 -12.25 22.22 6.32
C MET A 1 -13.52 22.03 5.50
N ASN A 2 -13.43 21.97 4.16
CA ASN A 2 -14.61 21.76 3.32
C ASN A 2 -14.95 20.25 3.24
N LYS A 3 -16.17 19.92 2.78
CA LYS A 3 -16.64 18.52 2.68
C LYS A 3 -15.81 17.66 1.73
N GLU A 4 -15.22 18.28 0.71
CA GLU A 4 -14.42 17.58 -0.29
C GLU A 4 -13.06 17.15 0.29
N THR A 5 -12.40 18.03 1.04
CA THR A 5 -11.19 17.69 1.80
C THR A 5 -11.44 16.53 2.75
N GLU A 6 -12.57 16.56 3.48
CA GLU A 6 -12.94 15.49 4.41
C GLU A 6 -13.12 14.14 3.70
N LYS A 7 -13.85 14.14 2.57
CA LYS A 7 -14.02 12.95 1.73
C LYS A 7 -12.67 12.41 1.26
N ILE A 8 -11.81 13.28 0.71
CA ILE A 8 -10.49 12.88 0.21
C ILE A 8 -9.63 12.27 1.33
N LEU A 9 -9.62 12.88 2.52
CA LEU A 9 -8.87 12.36 3.67
C LEU A 9 -9.40 11.00 4.16
N ASN A 10 -10.71 10.78 4.13
CA ASN A 10 -11.30 9.49 4.50
C ASN A 10 -10.93 8.39 3.49
N ASP A 11 -11.04 8.68 2.19
CA ASP A 11 -10.70 7.74 1.13
C ASP A 11 -9.19 7.42 1.11
N LEU A 12 -8.33 8.42 1.36
CA LEU A 12 -6.90 8.23 1.53
C LEU A 12 -6.60 7.34 2.73
N LYS A 13 -7.26 7.57 3.88
CA LYS A 13 -7.09 6.71 5.06
C LYS A 13 -7.38 5.25 4.75
N LEU A 14 -8.51 4.99 4.09
CA LEU A 14 -8.89 3.63 3.71
C LEU A 14 -7.81 2.97 2.85
N SER A 15 -7.28 3.70 1.87
CA SER A 15 -6.24 3.20 0.98
C SER A 15 -4.90 3.00 1.70
N ILE A 16 -4.53 3.87 2.64
CA ILE A 16 -3.31 3.76 3.46
C ILE A 16 -3.39 2.54 4.37
N ASP A 17 -4.51 2.40 5.10
CA ASP A 17 -4.74 1.26 5.99
C ASP A 17 -4.77 -0.05 5.19
N GLU A 18 -5.31 -0.02 3.98
CA GLU A 18 -5.30 -1.15 3.05
C GLU A 18 -3.89 -1.53 2.60
N ALA A 19 -3.09 -0.58 2.13
CA ALA A 19 -1.71 -0.84 1.77
C ALA A 19 -0.92 -1.45 2.94
N ALA A 20 -1.06 -0.89 4.14
CA ALA A 20 -0.37 -1.35 5.34
C ALA A 20 -0.74 -2.79 5.72
N ARG A 21 -2.04 -3.12 5.85
CA ARG A 21 -2.46 -4.47 6.26
C ARG A 21 -2.05 -5.54 5.25
N HIS A 22 -2.17 -5.26 3.95
CA HIS A 22 -1.80 -6.22 2.92
C HIS A 22 -0.28 -6.40 2.86
N ARG A 23 0.51 -5.34 3.07
CA ARG A 23 1.97 -5.42 3.19
C ARG A 23 2.40 -6.32 4.34
N GLU A 24 1.78 -6.18 5.51
CA GLU A 24 2.11 -7.00 6.68
C GLU A 24 1.90 -8.49 6.40
N ILE A 25 0.74 -8.86 5.87
CA ILE A 25 0.44 -10.27 5.56
C ILE A 25 1.36 -10.79 4.45
N TRP A 26 1.54 -10.03 3.38
CA TRP A 26 2.43 -10.38 2.27
C TRP A 26 3.87 -10.63 2.75
N TRP A 27 4.37 -9.79 3.65
CA TRP A 27 5.69 -9.92 4.24
C TRP A 27 5.85 -11.25 4.99
N GLU A 28 4.89 -11.59 5.85
CA GLU A 28 4.94 -12.84 6.62
C GLU A 28 4.83 -14.08 5.72
N LEU A 29 4.00 -14.01 4.68
CA LEU A 29 3.77 -15.16 3.80
C LEU A 29 4.88 -15.41 2.77
N GLY A 30 5.72 -14.43 2.44
CA GLY A 30 6.64 -14.59 1.30
C GLY A 30 8.02 -13.95 1.39
N VAL A 31 8.26 -13.02 2.32
CA VAL A 31 9.53 -12.26 2.37
C VAL A 31 10.31 -12.52 3.66
N SER A 32 9.61 -12.66 4.79
CA SER A 32 10.23 -12.88 6.09
C SER A 32 10.89 -14.28 6.22
N GLU A 33 11.61 -14.47 7.33
CA GLU A 33 12.16 -15.77 7.72
C GLU A 33 11.09 -16.87 7.91
N ASN A 34 9.81 -16.49 8.02
CA ASN A 34 8.71 -17.43 8.15
C ASN A 34 8.57 -18.37 6.94
N ARG A 35 9.03 -17.96 5.75
CA ARG A 35 9.13 -18.85 4.59
C ARG A 35 10.01 -20.07 4.83
N THR A 36 11.08 -19.89 5.59
CA THR A 36 11.98 -21.00 5.96
C THR A 36 11.45 -21.76 7.16
N LYS A 37 10.92 -21.05 8.16
CA LYS A 37 10.38 -21.64 9.39
C LYS A 37 9.19 -22.57 9.13
N PHE A 38 8.29 -22.19 8.24
CA PHE A 38 7.07 -22.92 7.87
C PHE A 38 7.19 -23.61 6.52
N LYS A 39 8.42 -24.01 6.14
CA LYS A 39 8.71 -24.59 4.82
C LYS A 39 7.82 -25.80 4.51
N LYS A 40 7.58 -26.66 5.51
CA LYS A 40 6.73 -27.86 5.33
C LYS A 40 5.31 -27.50 4.93
N GLU A 41 4.74 -26.45 5.52
CA GLU A 41 3.39 -26.00 5.24
C GLU A 41 3.30 -25.31 3.87
N PHE A 42 4.33 -24.58 3.47
CA PHE A 42 4.43 -24.01 2.11
C PHE A 42 4.65 -25.08 1.02
N GLU A 43 5.19 -26.25 1.37
CA GLU A 43 5.41 -27.37 0.45
C GLU A 43 4.31 -28.44 0.54
N SER A 44 3.37 -28.33 1.49
CA SER A 44 2.35 -29.36 1.72
C SER A 44 1.27 -29.37 0.63
N GLU A 45 0.79 -30.55 0.25
CA GLU A 45 -0.32 -30.68 -0.70
C GLU A 45 -1.63 -30.05 -0.18
N GLU A 46 -1.77 -29.93 1.14
CA GLU A 46 -2.99 -29.42 1.78
C GLU A 46 -3.08 -27.89 1.75
N TYR A 47 -1.95 -27.18 1.91
CA TYR A 47 -1.95 -25.74 2.14
C TYR A 47 -1.19 -24.92 1.08
N ASN A 48 -0.32 -25.54 0.27
CA ASN A 48 0.58 -24.80 -0.62
C ASN A 48 -0.17 -23.83 -1.55
N TYR A 49 -1.25 -24.27 -2.21
CA TYR A 49 -1.97 -23.46 -3.19
C TYR A 49 -2.66 -22.28 -2.55
N TYR A 50 -3.27 -22.48 -1.37
CA TYR A 50 -3.89 -21.41 -0.62
C TYR A 50 -2.84 -20.38 -0.18
N LEU A 51 -1.74 -20.82 0.42
CA LEU A 51 -0.69 -19.93 0.91
C LEU A 51 -0.02 -19.13 -0.23
N HIS A 52 0.21 -19.77 -1.37
CA HIS A 52 0.73 -19.10 -2.57
C HIS A 52 -0.26 -18.09 -3.15
N ALA A 53 -1.52 -18.48 -3.33
CA ALA A 53 -2.56 -17.57 -3.83
C ALA A 53 -2.80 -16.39 -2.88
N SER A 54 -2.79 -16.62 -1.56
CA SER A 54 -2.88 -15.56 -0.56
C SER A 54 -1.70 -14.60 -0.67
N TYR A 55 -0.47 -15.10 -0.76
CA TYR A 55 0.72 -14.25 -0.95
C TYR A 55 0.58 -13.35 -2.19
N GLU A 56 0.21 -13.91 -3.33
CA GLU A 56 0.02 -13.17 -4.58
C GLU A 56 -1.12 -12.14 -4.47
N ALA A 57 -2.28 -12.53 -3.90
CA ALA A 57 -3.42 -11.65 -3.71
C ALA A 57 -3.13 -10.48 -2.77
N HIS A 58 -2.40 -10.70 -1.67
CA HIS A 58 -1.99 -9.64 -0.76
C HIS A 58 -0.99 -8.69 -1.41
N SER A 59 -0.05 -9.19 -2.21
CA SER A 59 0.85 -8.35 -3.02
C SER A 59 0.07 -7.43 -3.97
N LEU A 60 -0.89 -8.01 -4.70
CA LEU A 60 -1.71 -7.29 -5.66
C LEU A 60 -2.57 -6.21 -5.00
N ALA A 61 -3.30 -6.56 -3.94
CA ALA A 61 -4.16 -5.63 -3.21
C ALA A 61 -3.37 -4.46 -2.62
N MET A 62 -2.19 -4.73 -2.06
CA MET A 62 -1.27 -3.69 -1.57
C MET A 62 -0.89 -2.70 -2.67
N LEU A 63 -0.48 -3.19 -3.85
CA LEU A 63 -0.07 -2.35 -4.97
C LEU A 63 -1.24 -1.55 -5.55
N LEU A 64 -2.44 -2.12 -5.60
CA LEU A 64 -3.66 -1.40 -6.00
C LEU A 64 -4.05 -0.30 -5.00
N ALA A 65 -3.90 -0.55 -3.70
CA ALA A 65 -4.12 0.45 -2.65
C ALA A 65 -3.13 1.62 -2.76
N LEU A 66 -1.83 1.33 -2.92
CA LEU A 66 -0.82 2.35 -3.23
C LEU A 66 -1.13 3.10 -4.53
N GLY A 67 -1.56 2.37 -5.56
CA GLY A 67 -1.94 2.94 -6.84
C GLY A 67 -3.12 3.93 -6.77
N ARG A 68 -4.04 3.75 -5.82
CA ARG A 68 -5.14 4.70 -5.55
C ARG A 68 -4.65 5.96 -4.84
N ILE A 69 -3.74 5.82 -3.87
CA ILE A 69 -3.15 6.95 -3.13
C ILE A 69 -2.50 7.96 -4.09
N PHE A 70 -1.84 7.47 -5.13
CA PHE A 70 -1.08 8.28 -6.09
C PHE A 70 -1.78 8.46 -7.45
N ASP A 71 -3.08 8.16 -7.54
CA ASP A 71 -3.77 8.19 -8.81
C ASP A 71 -3.79 9.60 -9.43
N ASN A 72 -3.61 9.64 -10.74
CA ASN A 72 -3.58 10.85 -11.54
C ASN A 72 -4.96 11.23 -12.11
N ASP A 73 -5.95 10.33 -12.04
CA ASP A 73 -7.34 10.63 -12.45
C ASP A 73 -7.93 11.71 -11.51
N SER A 74 -8.45 12.79 -12.10
CA SER A 74 -9.04 13.92 -11.36
C SER A 74 -10.30 13.55 -10.58
N ARG A 75 -10.91 12.40 -10.86
CA ARG A 75 -12.09 11.88 -10.13
C ARG A 75 -11.70 11.04 -8.91
N SER A 76 -10.41 10.74 -8.73
CA SER A 76 -9.90 9.93 -7.63
C SER A 76 -9.63 10.78 -6.37
N SER A 77 -9.85 10.19 -5.19
CA SER A 77 -9.40 10.77 -3.92
C SER A 77 -7.95 10.36 -3.65
N SER A 78 -7.00 11.08 -4.25
CA SER A 78 -5.57 10.82 -4.22
C SER A 78 -4.81 11.97 -3.55
N ILE A 79 -3.50 11.80 -3.36
CA ILE A 79 -2.61 12.87 -2.89
C ILE A 79 -2.65 14.08 -3.83
N ARG A 80 -2.81 13.85 -5.14
CA ARG A 80 -2.95 14.92 -6.13
C ARG A 80 -4.23 15.72 -5.87
N SER A 81 -5.38 15.06 -5.80
CA SER A 81 -6.65 15.78 -5.57
C SER A 81 -6.70 16.44 -4.19
N LEU A 82 -6.06 15.86 -3.17
CA LEU A 82 -5.87 16.53 -1.88
C LEU A 82 -5.08 17.83 -2.04
N LYS A 83 -3.94 17.79 -2.74
CA LYS A 83 -3.12 18.99 -2.96
C LYS A 83 -3.86 20.05 -3.76
N ASP A 84 -4.57 19.66 -4.81
CA ASP A 84 -5.35 20.58 -5.65
C ASP A 84 -6.46 21.25 -4.81
N ASN A 85 -7.20 20.46 -4.02
CA ASN A 85 -8.23 20.98 -3.13
C ASN A 85 -7.66 21.91 -2.05
N LEU A 86 -6.56 21.53 -1.39
CA LEU A 86 -5.89 22.37 -0.40
C LEU A 86 -5.41 23.69 -1.01
N THR A 87 -4.84 23.66 -2.21
CA THR A 87 -4.40 24.86 -2.93
C THR A 87 -5.57 25.79 -3.20
N ALA A 88 -6.68 25.26 -3.74
CA ALA A 88 -7.89 26.03 -4.04
C ALA A 88 -8.52 26.69 -2.79
N ASN A 89 -8.24 26.15 -1.60
CA ASN A 89 -8.74 26.66 -0.32
C ASN A 89 -7.68 27.45 0.46
N GLY A 90 -6.57 27.84 -0.17
CA GLY A 90 -5.55 28.71 0.43
C GLY A 90 -4.59 27.99 1.41
N HIS A 91 -4.57 26.66 1.42
CA HIS A 91 -3.73 25.85 2.30
C HIS A 91 -2.38 25.47 1.67
N THR A 92 -1.73 26.40 0.96
CA THR A 92 -0.48 26.17 0.21
C THR A 92 0.66 25.63 1.07
N ARG A 93 0.80 26.10 2.32
CA ARG A 93 1.80 25.58 3.25
C ARG A 93 1.66 24.07 3.52
N ILE A 94 0.43 23.54 3.57
CA ILE A 94 0.20 22.10 3.76
C ILE A 94 0.60 21.34 2.49
N VAL A 95 0.35 21.92 1.31
CA VAL A 95 0.74 21.36 0.02
C VAL A 95 2.26 21.25 -0.11
N ASP A 96 3.00 22.25 0.37
CA ASP A 96 4.46 22.23 0.41
C ASP A 96 4.97 21.11 1.32
N ILE A 97 4.37 20.93 2.49
CA ILE A 97 4.71 19.84 3.42
C ILE A 97 4.48 18.48 2.77
N ILE A 98 3.31 18.25 2.16
CA ILE A 98 3.01 17.00 1.44
C ILE A 98 4.06 16.75 0.36
N SER A 99 4.39 17.77 -0.43
CA SER A 99 5.31 17.66 -1.56
C SER A 99 6.73 17.38 -1.09
N GLN A 100 7.20 18.03 -0.02
CA GLN A 100 8.52 17.80 0.57
C GLN A 100 8.63 16.39 1.17
N SER A 101 7.64 15.94 1.94
CA SER A 101 7.66 14.62 2.58
C SER A 101 7.69 13.46 1.59
N LEU A 102 7.10 13.63 0.40
CA LEU A 102 6.98 12.57 -0.60
C LEU A 102 7.96 12.71 -1.78
N HIS A 103 8.76 13.77 -1.82
CA HIS A 103 9.65 14.06 -2.95
C HIS A 103 10.66 12.94 -3.22
N SER A 104 11.31 12.44 -2.17
CA SER A 104 12.30 11.37 -2.24
C SER A 104 11.72 10.03 -2.70
N TYR A 105 10.39 9.88 -2.68
CA TYR A 105 9.69 8.65 -3.07
C TYR A 105 9.14 8.69 -4.50
N SER A 106 9.41 9.74 -5.27
CA SER A 106 8.87 9.93 -6.63
C SER A 106 9.14 8.74 -7.56
N THR A 107 10.34 8.15 -7.52
CA THR A 107 10.67 6.94 -8.28
C THR A 107 9.81 5.75 -7.86
N SER A 108 9.63 5.55 -6.56
CA SER A 108 8.79 4.46 -6.05
C SER A 108 7.33 4.63 -6.44
N VAL A 109 6.82 5.88 -6.39
CA VAL A 109 5.47 6.23 -6.85
C VAL A 109 5.29 5.90 -8.33
N GLN A 110 6.26 6.28 -9.18
CA GLN A 110 6.19 5.97 -10.61
C GLN A 110 6.13 4.45 -10.85
N LYS A 111 6.98 3.67 -10.18
CA LYS A 111 6.94 2.19 -10.27
C LYS A 111 5.57 1.63 -9.86
N VAL A 112 4.97 2.12 -8.76
CA VAL A 112 3.61 1.70 -8.35
C VAL A 112 2.59 1.99 -9.45
N LEU A 113 2.62 3.18 -10.03
CA LEU A 113 1.67 3.58 -11.08
C LEU A 113 1.86 2.76 -12.37
N ASP A 114 3.09 2.43 -12.73
CA ASP A 114 3.40 1.57 -13.88
C ASP A 114 2.90 0.14 -13.64
N ILE A 115 3.15 -0.41 -12.45
CA ILE A 115 2.66 -1.74 -12.06
C ILE A 115 1.13 -1.75 -12.07
N ARG A 116 0.47 -0.76 -11.46
CA ARG A 116 -1.00 -0.62 -11.48
C ARG A 116 -1.54 -0.57 -12.90
N SER A 117 -0.92 0.23 -13.77
CA SER A 117 -1.38 0.38 -15.16
C SER A 117 -1.28 -0.94 -15.91
N LYS A 118 -0.21 -1.71 -15.71
CA LYS A 118 -0.04 -3.06 -16.29
C LYS A 118 -1.03 -4.07 -15.70
N ILE A 119 -1.28 -4.02 -14.39
CA ILE A 119 -2.28 -4.86 -13.70
C ILE A 119 -3.70 -4.61 -14.23
N ILE A 120 -4.09 -3.34 -14.36
CA ILE A 120 -5.43 -2.99 -14.85
C ILE A 120 -5.55 -3.28 -16.35
N ALA A 121 -4.47 -3.05 -17.10
CA ALA A 121 -4.41 -3.27 -18.54
C ALA A 121 -4.08 -4.71 -18.92
N HIS A 122 -4.42 -5.73 -18.11
CA HIS A 122 -4.26 -7.15 -18.44
C HIS A 122 -5.16 -7.64 -19.60
N THR A 123 -4.93 -7.06 -20.77
CA THR A 123 -5.27 -7.52 -22.13
C THR A 123 -4.05 -7.44 -23.06
N ASP A 124 -2.84 -7.27 -22.53
CA ASP A 124 -1.62 -7.30 -23.35
C ASP A 124 -0.96 -8.69 -23.25
N MET A 125 -1.13 -9.52 -24.28
CA MET A 125 -0.70 -10.94 -24.34
C MET A 125 0.83 -11.17 -24.22
N ARG A 126 1.61 -10.12 -23.94
CA ARG A 126 3.08 -10.13 -23.99
C ARG A 126 3.76 -10.12 -22.62
N TYR A 127 3.02 -9.99 -21.52
CA TYR A 127 3.60 -9.91 -20.18
C TYR A 127 3.00 -10.93 -19.21
N ASP A 128 3.87 -11.74 -18.60
CA ASP A 128 3.58 -12.57 -17.43
C ASP A 128 3.59 -11.66 -16.18
N ASP A 129 2.55 -11.71 -15.34
CA ASP A 129 2.40 -10.90 -14.13
C ASP A 129 3.64 -10.98 -13.22
N ARG A 130 4.33 -12.14 -13.23
CA ARG A 130 5.59 -12.36 -12.51
C ARG A 130 6.77 -11.56 -13.09
N SER A 131 6.76 -11.29 -14.40
CA SER A 131 7.76 -10.43 -15.05
C SER A 131 7.55 -8.95 -14.75
N VAL A 132 6.30 -8.48 -14.63
CA VAL A 132 5.99 -7.07 -14.34
C VAL A 132 6.46 -6.65 -12.94
N LEU A 133 6.34 -7.55 -11.95
CA LEU A 133 6.82 -7.35 -10.59
C LEU A 133 8.36 -7.42 -10.49
N ARG A 134 8.99 -8.23 -11.34
CA ARG A 134 10.46 -8.37 -11.42
C ARG A 134 11.14 -7.25 -12.21
N ASP A 135 10.47 -6.68 -13.21
CA ASP A 135 11.07 -5.68 -14.10
C ASP A 135 10.79 -4.23 -13.63
N ASN A 136 9.77 -4.02 -12.79
CA ASN A 136 9.49 -2.74 -12.10
C ASN A 136 9.81 -2.81 -10.59
N SER A 137 10.72 -3.69 -10.17
CA SER A 137 10.85 -4.09 -8.77
C SER A 137 10.97 -2.91 -7.79
N LEU A 138 9.98 -2.82 -6.92
CA LEU A 138 10.10 -2.20 -5.62
C LEU A 138 10.57 -3.29 -4.66
N SER A 139 11.70 -3.03 -4.00
CA SER A 139 12.14 -3.87 -2.90
C SER A 139 11.12 -3.82 -1.75
N PRO A 140 11.04 -4.88 -0.93
CA PRO A 140 10.18 -4.88 0.25
C PRO A 140 10.39 -3.69 1.20
N ASP A 141 11.62 -3.18 1.28
CA ASP A 141 11.97 -2.01 2.08
C ASP A 141 11.48 -0.72 1.43
N GLU A 142 11.65 -0.53 0.11
CA GLU A 142 11.08 0.62 -0.61
C GLU A 142 9.55 0.69 -0.44
N ILE A 143 8.86 -0.46 -0.45
CA ILE A 143 7.40 -0.53 -0.23
C ILE A 143 7.05 -0.11 1.20
N LYS A 144 7.77 -0.65 2.18
CA LYS A 144 7.57 -0.32 3.60
C LYS A 144 7.77 1.17 3.85
N ASP A 145 8.86 1.72 3.34
CA ASP A 145 9.23 3.12 3.53
C ASP A 145 8.23 4.05 2.82
N LEU A 146 7.75 3.69 1.64
CA LEU A 146 6.70 4.44 0.94
C LEU A 146 5.40 4.46 1.74
N ILE A 147 4.92 3.31 2.23
CA ILE A 147 3.70 3.24 3.06
C ILE A 147 3.86 4.09 4.32
N PHE A 148 5.01 3.99 4.98
CA PHE A 148 5.30 4.77 6.18
C PHE A 148 5.30 6.27 5.88
N ALA A 149 5.98 6.71 4.83
CA ALA A 149 6.05 8.12 4.45
C ALA A 149 4.68 8.70 4.09
N VAL A 150 3.85 7.96 3.35
CA VAL A 150 2.47 8.38 3.06
C VAL A 150 1.65 8.52 4.34
N ARG A 151 1.74 7.53 5.23
CA ARG A 151 0.99 7.52 6.48
C ARG A 151 1.41 8.68 7.40
N GLU A 152 2.70 8.92 7.55
CA GLU A 152 3.20 10.06 8.32
C GLU A 152 2.76 11.39 7.71
N THR A 153 2.83 11.51 6.39
CA THR A 153 2.35 12.71 5.66
C THR A 153 0.86 12.93 5.92
N TYR A 154 0.05 11.87 5.86
CA TYR A 154 -1.37 11.92 6.16
C TYR A 154 -1.64 12.42 7.60
N TYR A 155 -0.94 11.89 8.61
CA TYR A 155 -1.10 12.35 9.99
C TYR A 155 -0.62 13.78 10.21
N VAL A 156 0.42 14.23 9.51
CA VAL A 156 0.82 15.65 9.52
C VAL A 156 -0.32 16.53 9.02
N VAL A 157 -0.98 16.15 7.91
CA VAL A 157 -2.14 16.88 7.39
C VAL A 157 -3.28 16.91 8.40
N LEU A 158 -3.60 15.78 9.04
CA LEU A 158 -4.64 15.75 10.07
C LEU A 158 -4.34 16.67 11.26
N ARG A 159 -3.10 16.68 11.74
CA ARG A 159 -2.67 17.56 12.83
C ARG A 159 -2.84 19.04 12.47
N HIS A 160 -2.58 19.42 11.22
CA HIS A 160 -2.82 20.78 10.75
C HIS A 160 -4.30 21.21 10.81
N PHE A 161 -5.22 20.26 10.68
CA PHE A 161 -6.66 20.50 10.81
C PHE A 161 -7.20 20.20 12.22
N PHE A 162 -6.34 19.91 13.20
CA PHE A 162 -6.74 19.48 14.55
C PHE A 162 -7.68 18.26 14.55
N LEU A 163 -7.51 17.39 13.56
CA LEU A 163 -8.29 16.17 13.41
C LEU A 163 -7.58 15.00 14.08
N ASN A 164 -8.36 14.18 14.78
CA ASN A 164 -7.90 12.93 15.35
C ASN A 164 -8.59 11.77 14.64
N THR A 165 -7.81 10.75 14.29
CA THR A 165 -8.34 9.48 13.76
C THR A 165 -7.62 8.31 14.41
N LYS A 166 -8.26 7.15 14.43
CA LYS A 166 -7.65 5.93 14.94
C LYS A 166 -6.67 5.39 13.91
N GLN A 167 -5.42 5.24 14.33
CA GLN A 167 -4.43 4.45 13.60
C GLN A 167 -4.63 2.97 13.92
N HIS A 168 -4.59 2.11 12.91
CA HIS A 168 -4.47 0.67 13.15
C HIS A 168 -3.08 0.38 13.72
N PRO A 169 -2.97 -0.41 14.80
CA PRO A 169 -1.66 -0.77 15.35
C PRO A 169 -0.83 -1.54 14.32
N ASP A 170 0.41 -1.10 14.12
CA ASP A 170 1.36 -1.77 13.25
C ASP A 170 1.63 -3.19 13.73
N GLY A 171 1.79 -4.12 12.79
CA GLY A 171 2.15 -5.51 13.05
C GLY A 171 0.98 -6.42 13.41
N SER A 172 -0.21 -5.90 13.69
CA SER A 172 -1.36 -6.72 14.11
C SER A 172 -1.79 -7.72 13.02
N PHE A 173 -1.70 -7.35 11.74
CA PHE A 173 -2.06 -8.24 10.64
C PHE A 173 -0.95 -9.27 10.38
N GLY A 174 0.31 -8.85 10.52
CA GLY A 174 1.47 -9.75 10.48
C GLY A 174 1.41 -10.82 11.58
N GLU A 175 1.20 -10.41 12.83
CA GLU A 175 1.00 -11.33 13.96
C GLU A 175 -0.14 -12.31 13.71
N SER A 176 -1.25 -11.84 13.13
CA SER A 176 -2.38 -12.71 12.76
C SER A 176 -1.98 -13.74 11.71
N ALA A 177 -1.23 -13.35 10.67
CA ALA A 177 -0.72 -14.26 9.67
C ALA A 177 0.22 -15.32 10.29
N ILE A 178 1.10 -14.92 11.21
CA ILE A 178 1.98 -15.84 11.93
C ILE A 178 1.17 -16.82 12.79
N LYS A 179 0.11 -16.36 13.46
CA LYS A 179 -0.79 -17.23 14.24
C LYS A 179 -1.48 -18.27 13.36
N VAL A 180 -1.89 -17.89 12.14
CA VAL A 180 -2.43 -18.83 11.15
C VAL A 180 -1.37 -19.87 10.78
N LEU A 181 -0.17 -19.44 10.37
CA LEU A 181 0.93 -20.36 10.02
C LEU A 181 1.27 -21.32 11.16
N THR A 182 1.30 -20.82 12.40
CA THR A 182 1.55 -21.65 13.60
C THR A 182 0.47 -22.71 13.80
N LYS A 183 -0.79 -22.41 13.48
CA LYS A 183 -1.88 -23.40 13.57
C LYS A 183 -1.81 -24.47 12.48
N LEU A 184 -1.21 -24.19 11.32
CA LEU A 184 -1.04 -25.17 10.25
C LEU A 184 0.04 -26.22 10.57
N GLN A 185 0.88 -25.98 11.59
CA GLN A 185 1.89 -26.95 12.05
C GLN A 185 1.32 -28.03 12.98
N ALA A 186 0.08 -27.84 13.48
CA ALA A 186 -0.55 -28.69 14.48
C ALA A 186 -1.40 -29.78 13.83
#